data_AF-A0A813HVJ7-F1
#
_entry.id   AF-A0A813HVJ7-F1
#
_cell.length_a   1.000
_cell.length_b   1.000
_cell.length_c   1.000
_cell.angle_alpha   90.00
_cell.angle_beta   90.00
_cell.angle_gamma   90.00
#
_symmetry.space_group_name_H-M   'P 1'
#
loop_
_entity.id
_entity.type
_entity.pdbx_description
1 polymer ?
#
loop_
_entity_poly.entity_id
_entity_poly.type
_entity_poly.pdbx_seq_one_letter_code
_entity_poly.pdbx_strand_id
1 'polypeptide(L)'
;MKQAMTGGAAWLLGSILTSFPRATSGNELCWDDGHNSFERCCRAAGGLAPEQCWTAASFNEHFCCHPLPAGYAECLEGFEGKVLAKLGRLEPELALALASGLEYADHALVLSQVLDLYRHMLSVQPLKLWTLACASPRSPWLWSDGCECCDPAELDNCEAGEAAAAQAATKYSQCCYPVYARQVRQPPDERLEAEIQRHLGSIQVQPGRIAEGVSTTRWRVSQYLHAGACVISIRGRRVESCKEDLACPGFDCSYLRALLQTVAIVHEINPLPDMDFVLNAADATISHFGELPVFTRAGTRWTNTLALPSEWQLHPHQCRMQVEKAFHAGAAVPWEERAPRLIWRGSRSNCRMPDCDIAAADDDAQAMEKCGRLAEGRWRECQWNFTTWLKMPRGRLVWMGRFNPAIDAKLVLGRFENRFQKFPLDAEFEAFLRSEDLISEPVTLEEHARFKYAIAVEGDSAPDRVFWQLFTGSVVIIPDGPWKDMLSVLGPEPFVHFVPVRYDLGDLPEKIAWLQQNDDQALQIARAGMAFAHRYLTCDGILYFVDRLLRAFELRTRGLGA
;
A
#
# COMPACT_ATOMS: atom_id res chain seq x y z
N MET A 1 38.48 -36.73 11.01
CA MET A 1 39.01 -36.50 9.65
C MET A 1 39.27 -35.01 9.49
N LYS A 2 40.54 -34.62 9.69
CA LYS A 2 41.08 -33.29 9.40
C LYS A 2 41.47 -33.25 7.91
N GLN A 3 41.56 -32.03 7.36
CA GLN A 3 42.10 -31.65 6.05
C GLN A 3 41.21 -31.92 4.83
N ALA A 4 40.58 -30.84 4.31
CA ALA A 4 40.68 -30.42 2.92
C ALA A 4 39.65 -29.31 2.61
N MET A 5 39.82 -28.08 3.12
CA MET A 5 39.16 -26.88 2.56
C MET A 5 39.97 -25.62 2.91
N THR A 6 41.11 -25.43 2.23
CA THR A 6 41.82 -24.15 2.16
C THR A 6 42.31 -23.98 0.73
N GLY A 7 41.55 -23.26 -0.10
CA GLY A 7 41.91 -23.03 -1.50
C GLY A 7 40.69 -22.61 -2.32
N GLY A 8 40.19 -21.39 -2.13
CA GLY A 8 39.07 -20.89 -2.93
C GLY A 8 38.54 -19.49 -2.60
N ALA A 9 39.22 -18.69 -1.77
CA ALA A 9 38.72 -17.39 -1.32
C ALA A 9 39.42 -16.16 -1.93
N ALA A 10 40.27 -16.33 -2.95
CA ALA A 10 41.10 -15.23 -3.47
C ALA A 10 40.79 -14.80 -4.92
N TRP A 11 39.73 -15.31 -5.56
CA TRP A 11 39.42 -15.01 -6.97
C TRP A 11 38.06 -14.34 -7.23
N LEU A 12 37.33 -13.91 -6.18
CA LEU A 12 36.01 -13.27 -6.30
C LEU A 12 35.93 -11.80 -5.87
N LEU A 13 37.07 -11.17 -5.54
CA LEU A 13 37.13 -9.75 -5.14
C LEU A 13 37.76 -8.83 -6.20
N GLY A 14 38.11 -9.35 -7.39
CA GLY A 14 38.91 -8.62 -8.38
C GLY A 14 38.23 -8.17 -9.67
N SER A 15 36.96 -8.50 -9.92
CA SER A 15 36.37 -8.38 -11.27
C SER A 15 34.98 -7.73 -11.36
N ILE A 16 34.45 -7.12 -10.28
CA ILE A 16 33.16 -6.41 -10.31
C ILE A 16 33.31 -4.87 -10.30
N LEU A 17 34.54 -4.34 -10.17
CA LEU A 17 34.77 -2.90 -9.97
C LEU A 17 35.23 -2.09 -11.20
N THR A 18 35.22 -2.64 -12.42
CA THR A 18 35.81 -1.94 -13.59
C THR A 18 34.90 -1.73 -14.80
N SER A 19 33.58 -1.92 -14.70
CA SER A 19 32.65 -1.69 -15.83
C SER A 19 31.39 -0.90 -15.48
N PHE A 20 31.45 0.01 -14.50
CA PHE A 20 30.46 1.08 -14.39
C PHE A 20 30.96 2.34 -15.11
N PRO A 21 30.22 2.89 -16.08
CA PRO A 21 30.60 4.15 -16.69
C PRO A 21 30.61 5.23 -15.60
N ARG A 22 31.78 5.81 -15.34
CA ARG A 22 31.94 7.02 -14.52
C ARG A 22 31.04 8.11 -15.10
N ALA A 23 30.28 8.77 -14.22
CA ALA A 23 29.44 9.90 -14.57
C ALA A 23 30.28 10.97 -15.29
N THR A 24 30.00 11.18 -16.58
CA THR A 24 30.49 12.34 -17.32
C THR A 24 29.65 13.56 -16.92
N SER A 25 30.32 14.70 -16.83
CA SER A 25 29.79 16.00 -16.44
C SER A 25 28.76 16.52 -17.45
N GLY A 26 27.52 16.04 -17.35
CA GLY A 26 26.41 16.47 -18.21
C GLY A 26 25.04 15.84 -17.92
N ASN A 27 24.88 15.08 -16.84
CA ASN A 27 23.61 14.44 -16.49
C ASN A 27 22.81 15.35 -15.55
N GLU A 28 21.85 16.11 -16.09
CA GLU A 28 20.87 16.82 -15.27
C GLU A 28 19.83 15.80 -14.75
N LEU A 29 19.62 15.78 -13.42
CA LEU A 29 18.53 15.04 -12.78
C LEU A 29 17.23 15.83 -13.00
N CYS A 30 16.24 15.22 -13.66
CA CYS A 30 14.91 15.76 -13.85
C CYS A 30 13.98 15.22 -12.77
N TRP A 31 13.13 16.08 -12.21
CA TRP A 31 12.13 15.69 -11.23
C TRP A 31 10.81 15.33 -11.90
N ASP A 32 10.35 14.09 -11.75
CA ASP A 32 9.02 13.68 -12.22
C ASP A 32 7.96 13.98 -11.16
N ASP A 33 7.16 15.00 -11.44
CA ASP A 33 6.06 15.44 -10.58
C ASP A 33 4.92 14.42 -10.45
N GLY A 34 4.80 13.43 -11.35
CA GLY A 34 3.81 12.35 -11.21
C GLY A 34 4.26 11.22 -10.27
N HIS A 35 5.58 11.09 -10.07
CA HIS A 35 6.19 9.88 -9.50
C HIS A 35 7.11 10.12 -8.30
N ASN A 36 7.40 11.38 -7.96
CA ASN A 36 8.31 11.76 -6.88
C ASN A 36 9.68 11.05 -6.97
N SER A 37 10.15 10.86 -8.20
CA SER A 37 11.44 10.26 -8.53
C SER A 37 12.29 11.28 -9.29
N PHE A 38 13.62 11.22 -9.12
CA PHE A 38 14.50 11.87 -10.08
C PHE A 38 14.82 10.90 -11.22
N GLU A 39 14.50 11.29 -12.44
CA GLU A 39 14.96 10.58 -13.62
C GLU A 39 16.23 11.24 -14.17
N ARG A 40 17.11 10.46 -14.80
CA ARG A 40 18.21 11.05 -15.57
C ARG A 40 17.64 11.59 -16.87
N CYS A 41 17.52 12.90 -16.99
CA CYS A 41 17.30 13.53 -18.28
C CYS A 41 18.62 13.61 -19.03
N CYS A 42 18.71 12.89 -20.14
CA CYS A 42 19.73 13.19 -21.14
C CYS A 42 19.29 14.45 -21.90
N ARG A 43 19.86 15.62 -21.57
CA ARG A 43 19.90 16.70 -22.57
C ARG A 43 20.74 16.18 -23.73
N ALA A 44 20.17 16.16 -24.94
CA ALA A 44 20.89 15.80 -26.15
C ALA A 44 22.02 16.81 -26.42
N ALA A 45 23.14 16.66 -25.72
CA ALA A 45 24.40 17.29 -26.05
C ALA A 45 25.30 16.20 -26.65
N GLY A 46 25.18 16.02 -27.97
CA GLY A 46 26.13 15.22 -28.76
C GLY A 46 25.84 13.73 -28.84
N GLY A 47 25.03 13.33 -29.82
CA GLY A 47 25.30 12.12 -30.62
C GLY A 47 25.11 10.73 -30.00
N LEU A 48 24.37 10.56 -28.90
CA LEU A 48 23.94 9.23 -28.46
C LEU A 48 22.67 8.78 -29.22
N ALA A 49 22.61 7.50 -29.58
CA ALA A 49 21.53 6.92 -30.37
C ALA A 49 20.19 6.91 -29.58
N PRO A 50 19.04 7.20 -30.24
CA PRO A 50 17.72 7.32 -29.60
C PRO A 50 17.25 6.08 -28.83
N GLU A 51 17.84 4.93 -29.08
CA GLU A 51 17.41 3.61 -28.60
C GLU A 51 17.77 3.35 -27.12
N GLN A 52 18.58 4.22 -26.52
CA GLN A 52 18.90 4.25 -25.08
C GLN A 52 18.20 5.38 -24.32
N CYS A 53 17.35 6.16 -25.01
CA CYS A 53 16.53 7.20 -24.42
C CYS A 53 15.06 6.80 -24.57
N TRP A 54 14.30 6.87 -23.48
CA TRP A 54 12.86 6.58 -23.52
C TRP A 54 12.17 7.48 -24.54
N THR A 55 11.67 6.86 -25.61
CA THR A 55 10.90 7.50 -26.67
C THR A 55 9.56 6.79 -26.78
N ALA A 56 8.59 7.13 -25.92
CA ALA A 56 7.19 6.77 -26.13
C ALA A 56 6.22 7.73 -25.43
N ALA A 57 5.55 8.52 -26.26
CA ALA A 57 4.18 9.01 -26.16
C ALA A 57 3.75 9.95 -25.00
N SER A 58 3.74 11.26 -25.34
CA SER A 58 2.73 12.26 -24.93
C SER A 58 2.39 12.40 -23.44
N PHE A 59 3.26 13.06 -22.68
CA PHE A 59 2.89 13.74 -21.43
C PHE A 59 3.48 15.16 -21.46
N ASN A 60 2.60 16.16 -21.45
CA ASN A 60 2.89 17.59 -21.67
C ASN A 60 3.64 18.25 -20.50
N GLU A 61 4.66 19.05 -20.81
CA GLU A 61 5.08 20.35 -20.21
C GLU A 61 5.22 20.53 -18.67
N HIS A 62 5.05 19.52 -17.82
CA HIS A 62 4.97 19.68 -16.35
C HIS A 62 6.24 19.27 -15.58
N PHE A 63 7.37 19.07 -16.25
CA PHE A 63 8.64 18.79 -15.56
C PHE A 63 9.27 20.08 -15.04
N CYS A 64 9.24 20.27 -13.71
CA CYS A 64 10.07 21.27 -13.05
C CYS A 64 11.54 20.81 -13.02
N CYS A 65 12.33 21.17 -14.01
CA CYS A 65 13.79 21.10 -13.91
C CYS A 65 14.29 22.18 -12.93
N HIS A 66 14.27 21.90 -11.63
CA HIS A 66 15.00 22.72 -10.66
C HIS A 66 16.37 22.10 -10.39
N PRO A 67 17.48 22.86 -10.56
CA PRO A 67 18.75 22.41 -10.03
C PRO A 67 18.62 22.24 -8.52
N LEU A 68 18.99 21.06 -8.02
CA LEU A 68 19.13 20.84 -6.58
C LEU A 68 20.05 21.93 -6.02
N PRO A 69 19.64 22.66 -4.96
CA PRO A 69 20.54 23.59 -4.29
C PRO A 69 21.82 22.84 -3.92
N ALA A 70 23.00 23.46 -4.10
CA ALA A 70 24.30 22.79 -3.99
C ALA A 70 24.45 21.93 -2.70
N GLY A 71 23.91 22.39 -1.57
CA GLY A 71 23.96 21.63 -0.31
C GLY A 71 23.17 20.32 -0.28
N TYR A 72 22.13 20.17 -1.12
CA TYR A 72 21.40 18.89 -1.26
C TYR A 72 22.16 17.89 -2.14
N ALA A 73 22.87 18.37 -3.16
CA ALA A 73 23.75 17.54 -3.98
C ALA A 73 24.91 16.97 -3.14
N GLU A 74 25.55 17.80 -2.31
CA GLU A 74 26.59 17.35 -1.36
C GLU A 74 26.06 16.34 -0.32
N CYS A 75 24.82 16.51 0.15
CA CYS A 75 24.19 15.59 1.09
C CYS A 75 23.93 14.20 0.47
N LEU A 76 23.46 14.17 -0.78
CA LEU A 76 23.26 12.95 -1.57
C LEU A 76 24.59 12.25 -1.88
N GLU A 77 25.65 13.01 -2.20
CA GLU A 77 27.00 12.49 -2.44
C GLU A 77 27.66 11.94 -1.15
N GLY A 78 27.38 12.54 0.01
CA GLY A 78 27.90 12.08 1.31
C GLY A 78 27.13 10.91 1.95
N PHE A 79 25.97 10.52 1.40
CA PHE A 79 25.08 9.52 1.99
C PHE A 79 25.72 8.12 2.07
N GLU A 80 26.40 7.70 1.00
CA GLU A 80 27.10 6.41 0.95
C GLU A 80 28.17 6.31 2.06
N GLY A 81 28.95 7.38 2.25
CA GLY A 81 29.95 7.48 3.31
C GLY A 81 29.35 7.38 4.72
N LYS A 82 28.16 7.96 4.95
CA LYS A 82 27.46 7.88 6.24
C LYS A 82 26.91 6.48 6.53
N VAL A 83 26.37 5.80 5.52
CA VAL A 83 25.93 4.40 5.64
C VAL A 83 27.13 3.49 5.94
N LEU A 84 28.24 3.67 5.21
CA LEU A 84 29.49 2.95 5.47
C LEU A 84 30.02 3.19 6.89
N ALA A 85 29.97 4.43 7.40
CA ALA A 85 30.39 4.78 8.75
C ALA A 85 29.48 4.18 9.85
N LYS A 86 28.20 3.94 9.57
CA LYS A 86 27.29 3.27 10.50
C LYS A 86 27.46 1.76 10.48
N LEU A 87 27.63 1.17 9.30
CA LEU A 87 28.00 -0.25 9.17
C LEU A 87 29.28 -0.53 9.96
N GLY A 88 30.30 0.32 9.81
CA GLY A 88 31.55 0.21 10.57
C GLY A 88 31.39 0.30 12.09
N ARG A 89 30.30 0.89 12.60
CA ARG A 89 29.96 0.94 14.03
C ARG A 89 29.12 -0.25 14.49
N LEU A 90 28.12 -0.65 13.71
CA LEU A 90 27.15 -1.69 14.08
C LEU A 90 27.68 -3.12 13.83
N GLU A 91 28.58 -3.31 12.85
CA GLU A 91 29.16 -4.63 12.57
C GLU A 91 29.99 -5.18 13.74
N PRO A 92 30.83 -4.37 14.42
CA PRO A 92 31.47 -4.79 15.67
C PRO A 92 30.48 -5.15 16.79
N GLU A 93 29.37 -4.41 16.93
CA GLU A 93 28.34 -4.68 17.94
C GLU A 93 27.60 -6.00 17.67
N LEU A 94 27.23 -6.27 16.42
CA LEU A 94 26.65 -7.56 16.03
C LEU A 94 27.65 -8.69 16.28
N ALA A 95 28.92 -8.50 15.94
CA ALA A 95 29.96 -9.50 16.20
C ALA A 95 30.11 -9.78 17.71
N LEU A 96 30.01 -8.75 18.55
CA LEU A 96 30.02 -8.89 20.00
C LEU A 96 28.77 -9.63 20.51
N ALA A 97 27.58 -9.25 20.05
CA ALA A 97 26.32 -9.87 20.43
C ALA A 97 26.24 -11.36 20.02
N LEU A 98 26.73 -11.70 18.83
CA LEU A 98 26.85 -13.10 18.37
C LEU A 98 27.87 -13.89 19.20
N ALA A 99 28.96 -13.24 19.64
CA ALA A 99 29.96 -13.87 20.51
C ALA A 99 29.44 -14.10 21.95
N SER A 100 28.45 -13.32 22.41
CA SER A 100 27.84 -13.45 23.74
C SER A 100 26.80 -14.59 23.85
N GLY A 101 26.46 -15.27 22.75
CA GLY A 101 25.65 -16.50 22.78
C GLY A 101 24.14 -16.28 23.02
N LEU A 102 23.47 -17.31 23.56
CA LEU A 102 22.00 -17.41 23.63
C LEU A 102 21.31 -16.28 24.42
N GLU A 103 22.03 -15.62 25.33
CA GLU A 103 21.51 -14.53 26.15
C GLU A 103 21.20 -13.26 25.33
N TYR A 104 21.85 -13.09 24.17
CA TYR A 104 21.68 -11.93 23.29
C TYR A 104 21.21 -12.31 21.88
N ALA A 105 20.65 -13.51 21.69
CA ALA A 105 20.22 -14.02 20.38
C ALA A 105 19.18 -13.10 19.71
N ASP A 106 18.21 -12.58 20.46
CA ASP A 106 17.20 -11.65 19.95
C ASP A 106 17.81 -10.30 19.58
N HIS A 107 18.77 -9.80 20.37
CA HIS A 107 19.48 -8.56 20.07
C HIS A 107 20.35 -8.71 18.81
N ALA A 108 21.05 -9.83 18.66
CA ALA A 108 21.84 -10.14 17.46
C ALA A 108 20.95 -10.31 16.22
N LEU A 109 19.75 -10.90 16.35
CA LEU A 109 18.80 -11.02 15.25
C LEU A 109 18.31 -9.65 14.77
N VAL A 110 17.96 -8.75 15.70
CA VAL A 110 17.53 -7.38 15.39
C VAL A 110 18.67 -6.59 14.75
N LEU A 111 19.88 -6.64 15.32
CA LEU A 111 21.09 -6.02 14.77
C LEU A 111 21.40 -6.53 13.35
N SER A 112 21.26 -7.84 13.10
CA SER A 112 21.45 -8.44 11.78
C SER A 112 20.45 -7.92 10.76
N GLN A 113 19.15 -7.85 11.11
CA GLN A 113 18.12 -7.32 10.22
C GLN A 113 18.34 -5.85 9.89
N VAL A 114 18.78 -5.07 10.88
CA VAL A 114 19.14 -3.66 10.70
C VAL A 114 20.37 -3.52 9.79
N LEU A 115 21.42 -4.32 10.01
CA LEU A 115 22.63 -4.32 9.17
C LEU A 115 22.33 -4.75 7.73
N ASP A 116 21.47 -5.74 7.53
CA ASP A 116 21.03 -6.17 6.20
C ASP A 116 20.29 -5.05 5.47
N LEU A 117 19.52 -4.22 6.17
CA LEU A 117 18.91 -3.02 5.60
C LEU A 117 19.98 -1.99 5.15
N TYR A 118 21.02 -1.75 5.96
CA TYR A 118 22.12 -0.84 5.60
C TYR A 118 23.00 -1.36 4.47
N ARG A 119 23.28 -2.67 4.44
CA ARG A 119 23.98 -3.32 3.33
C ARG A 119 23.15 -3.31 2.06
N HIS A 120 21.84 -3.55 2.18
CA HIS A 120 20.92 -3.41 1.08
C HIS A 120 20.99 -1.98 0.54
N MET A 121 20.91 -0.96 1.41
CA MET A 121 21.05 0.45 1.03
C MET A 121 22.26 0.75 0.13
N LEU A 122 23.46 0.24 0.45
CA LEU A 122 24.64 0.41 -0.39
C LEU A 122 24.57 -0.32 -1.74
N SER A 123 23.79 -1.39 -1.82
CA SER A 123 23.55 -2.13 -3.06
C SER A 123 22.50 -1.48 -3.97
N VAL A 124 21.81 -0.44 -3.49
CA VAL A 124 20.72 0.20 -4.22
C VAL A 124 21.14 1.57 -4.77
N GLN A 125 20.69 1.89 -6.00
CA GLN A 125 20.93 3.18 -6.65
C GLN A 125 20.54 4.38 -5.74
N PRO A 126 21.19 5.56 -5.85
CA PRO A 126 20.95 6.73 -5.00
C PRO A 126 19.47 7.15 -4.86
N LEU A 127 18.67 6.88 -5.90
CA LEU A 127 17.22 7.11 -5.94
C LEU A 127 16.40 6.26 -4.98
N LYS A 128 16.82 5.02 -4.75
CA LYS A 128 16.17 4.10 -3.83
C LYS A 128 16.58 4.38 -2.37
N LEU A 129 17.74 5.02 -2.16
CA LEU A 129 18.15 5.57 -0.87
C LEU A 129 17.27 6.76 -0.45
N TRP A 130 16.91 7.62 -1.39
CA TRP A 130 15.97 8.72 -1.16
C TRP A 130 14.58 8.20 -0.74
N THR A 131 14.11 7.14 -1.39
CA THR A 131 12.85 6.46 -1.04
C THR A 131 12.87 5.88 0.38
N LEU A 132 14.00 5.31 0.81
CA LEU A 132 14.18 4.82 2.18
C LEU A 132 14.25 5.97 3.19
N ALA A 133 14.94 7.06 2.84
CA ALA A 133 15.00 8.26 3.66
C ALA A 133 13.60 8.85 3.86
N CYS A 134 12.78 8.93 2.81
CA CYS A 134 11.42 9.47 2.87
C CYS A 134 10.42 8.62 3.67
N ALA A 135 10.80 7.38 4.03
CA ALA A 135 9.98 6.48 4.82
C ALA A 135 10.08 6.72 6.34
N SER A 136 10.97 7.61 6.81
CA SER A 136 11.11 7.94 8.23
C SER A 136 11.08 9.45 8.46
N PRO A 137 9.92 10.01 8.87
CA PRO A 137 9.78 11.45 9.11
C PRO A 137 10.59 11.95 10.33
N ARG A 138 11.16 11.04 11.14
CA ARG A 138 12.06 11.34 12.27
C ARG A 138 13.42 10.67 12.15
N SER A 139 13.82 10.31 10.94
CA SER A 139 15.12 9.69 10.67
C SER A 139 16.25 10.52 11.30
N PRO A 140 16.98 10.02 12.33
CA PRO A 140 18.08 10.76 12.99
C PRO A 140 19.16 11.23 12.00
N TRP A 141 19.17 10.63 10.82
CA TRP A 141 20.08 10.84 9.71
C TRP A 141 19.99 12.22 9.02
N LEU A 142 18.92 12.99 9.26
CA LEU A 142 18.58 14.18 8.46
C LEU A 142 18.42 15.47 9.28
N TRP A 143 18.58 15.41 10.60
CA TRP A 143 18.39 16.55 11.49
C TRP A 143 19.73 17.24 11.73
N SER A 144 20.10 18.11 10.81
CA SER A 144 21.07 19.17 11.08
C SER A 144 20.96 20.25 10.02
N ASP A 145 20.98 21.50 10.48
CA ASP A 145 21.12 22.65 9.61
C ASP A 145 22.47 22.55 8.89
N GLY A 146 22.41 22.12 7.63
CA GLY A 146 23.59 21.96 6.80
C GLY A 146 24.45 20.73 7.12
N CYS A 147 23.86 19.55 7.33
CA CYS A 147 24.62 18.29 7.33
C CYS A 147 25.73 18.15 8.40
N GLU A 148 25.50 18.53 9.67
CA GLU A 148 26.31 18.09 10.82
C GLU A 148 25.44 17.58 11.99
N CYS A 149 25.46 16.26 12.16
CA CYS A 149 24.75 15.44 13.14
C CYS A 149 24.70 16.01 14.57
N CYS A 150 23.52 15.94 15.21
CA CYS A 150 23.44 15.69 16.65
C CYS A 150 22.83 14.31 16.88
N ASP A 151 23.62 13.43 17.50
CA ASP A 151 23.17 12.16 18.06
C ASP A 151 22.29 12.46 19.30
N PRO A 152 21.09 11.87 19.45
CA PRO A 152 20.29 11.99 20.66
C PRO A 152 21.00 11.50 21.94
N ALA A 153 22.16 10.85 21.84
CA ALA A 153 23.01 10.50 22.97
C ALA A 153 23.89 11.66 23.49
N GLU A 154 23.95 12.81 22.81
CA GLU A 154 24.83 13.95 23.13
C GLU A 154 24.03 15.24 23.47
N LEU A 155 23.00 15.10 24.29
CA LEU A 155 21.96 16.10 24.60
C LEU A 155 22.29 17.07 25.76
N ASP A 156 23.39 17.83 25.68
CA ASP A 156 23.65 18.85 26.72
C ASP A 156 23.43 20.31 26.27
N ASN A 157 23.15 20.63 25.00
CA ASN A 157 23.05 22.04 24.54
C ASN A 157 22.04 22.34 23.40
N CYS A 158 20.82 21.78 23.41
CA CYS A 158 19.87 21.89 22.29
C CYS A 158 18.64 22.80 22.51
N GLU A 159 18.63 23.74 23.45
CA GLU A 159 17.43 24.58 23.71
C GLU A 159 17.17 25.66 22.63
N ALA A 160 18.17 26.02 21.81
CA ALA A 160 18.02 26.96 20.68
C ALA A 160 17.64 26.27 19.35
N GLY A 161 17.63 24.93 19.30
CA GLY A 161 17.56 24.14 18.05
C GLY A 161 16.18 23.60 17.67
N GLU A 162 15.16 23.67 18.55
CA GLU A 162 13.86 23.03 18.30
C GLU A 162 13.08 23.68 17.14
N ALA A 163 13.08 25.00 17.03
CA ALA A 163 12.36 25.72 15.97
C ALA A 163 13.01 25.49 14.59
N ALA A 164 14.34 25.48 14.54
CA ALA A 164 15.10 25.25 13.32
C ALA A 164 14.99 23.78 12.87
N ALA A 165 15.13 22.82 13.80
CA ALA A 165 14.88 21.41 13.55
C ALA A 165 13.46 21.20 12.99
N ALA A 166 12.45 21.79 13.62
CA ALA A 166 11.09 21.64 13.18
C ALA A 166 10.82 22.26 11.79
N GLN A 167 11.48 23.37 11.43
CA GLN A 167 11.40 23.92 10.09
C GLN A 167 12.11 23.05 9.05
N ALA A 168 13.22 22.39 9.43
CA ALA A 168 13.91 21.42 8.61
C ALA A 168 13.06 20.16 8.36
N ALA A 169 12.34 19.67 9.38
CA ALA A 169 11.37 18.56 9.29
C ALA A 169 10.31 18.81 8.21
N THR A 170 9.71 20.00 8.26
CA THR A 170 8.66 20.41 7.35
C THR A 170 9.20 20.47 5.92
N LYS A 171 10.34 21.14 5.72
CA LYS A 171 10.99 21.24 4.39
C LYS A 171 11.34 19.85 3.84
N TYR A 172 11.89 18.98 4.67
CA TYR A 172 12.24 17.62 4.29
C TYR A 172 11.01 16.82 3.85
N SER A 173 9.94 16.87 4.65
CA SER A 173 8.69 16.20 4.32
C SER A 173 8.07 16.75 3.03
N GLN A 174 8.16 18.06 2.80
CA GLN A 174 7.74 18.69 1.54
C GLN A 174 8.59 18.24 0.34
N CYS A 175 9.90 18.01 0.51
CA CYS A 175 10.77 17.44 -0.52
C CYS A 175 10.45 15.97 -0.81
N CYS A 176 10.04 15.22 0.21
CA CYS A 176 9.62 13.84 0.04
C CYS A 176 8.26 13.73 -0.64
N TYR A 177 7.31 14.62 -0.36
CA TYR A 177 5.94 14.58 -0.88
C TYR A 177 5.51 15.91 -1.53
N PRO A 178 6.18 16.36 -2.61
CA PRO A 178 5.93 17.67 -3.19
C PRO A 178 4.59 17.78 -3.92
N VAL A 179 4.03 16.68 -4.43
CA VAL A 179 2.67 16.73 -5.02
C VAL A 179 1.67 17.07 -3.94
N TYR A 180 1.71 16.34 -2.82
CA TYR A 180 0.86 16.61 -1.66
C TYR A 180 1.10 18.03 -1.12
N ALA A 181 2.36 18.43 -0.95
CA ALA A 181 2.73 19.76 -0.44
C ALA A 181 2.25 20.92 -1.34
N ARG A 182 2.15 20.70 -2.66
CA ARG A 182 1.55 21.67 -3.59
C ARG A 182 0.02 21.64 -3.53
N GLN A 183 -0.58 20.46 -3.52
CA GLN A 183 -2.03 20.29 -3.50
C GLN A 183 -2.68 20.96 -2.28
N VAL A 184 -2.07 20.88 -1.10
CA VAL A 184 -2.61 21.54 0.11
C VAL A 184 -2.55 23.07 0.07
N ARG A 185 -1.78 23.67 -0.84
CA ARG A 185 -1.72 25.13 -1.06
C ARG A 185 -2.71 25.61 -2.13
N GLN A 186 -3.32 24.68 -2.86
CA GLN A 186 -4.30 24.97 -3.89
C GLN A 186 -5.72 24.86 -3.31
N PRO A 187 -6.74 25.40 -4.00
CA PRO A 187 -8.13 25.10 -3.67
C PRO A 187 -8.37 23.58 -3.61
N PRO A 188 -9.18 23.09 -2.67
CA PRO A 188 -9.47 21.66 -2.56
C PRO A 188 -10.05 21.09 -3.86
N ASP A 189 -9.69 19.85 -4.20
CA ASP A 189 -10.33 19.11 -5.30
C ASP A 189 -11.82 18.92 -5.00
N GLU A 190 -12.68 19.69 -5.67
CA GLU A 190 -14.13 19.70 -5.45
C GLU A 190 -14.76 18.31 -5.65
N ARG A 191 -14.23 17.49 -6.58
CA ARG A 191 -14.72 16.13 -6.79
C ARG A 191 -14.41 15.28 -5.56
N LEU A 192 -13.15 15.31 -5.10
CA LEU A 192 -12.74 14.53 -3.93
C LEU A 192 -13.54 14.94 -2.68
N GLU A 193 -13.74 16.25 -2.48
CA GLU A 193 -14.54 16.77 -1.38
C GLU A 193 -15.98 16.27 -1.43
N ALA A 194 -16.64 16.35 -2.58
CA ALA A 194 -18.01 15.87 -2.75
C ALA A 194 -18.14 14.38 -2.43
N GLU A 195 -17.18 13.56 -2.87
CA GLU A 195 -17.16 12.13 -2.59
C GLU A 195 -16.94 11.84 -1.09
N ILE A 196 -15.98 12.52 -0.45
CA ILE A 196 -15.75 12.39 1.00
C ILE A 196 -17.01 12.79 1.79
N GLN A 197 -17.66 13.91 1.42
CA GLN A 197 -18.87 14.37 2.09
C GLN A 197 -20.05 13.42 1.90
N ARG A 198 -20.21 12.84 0.71
CA ARG A 198 -21.22 11.80 0.43
C ARG A 198 -21.03 10.59 1.35
N HIS A 199 -19.78 10.16 1.55
CA HIS A 199 -19.45 9.04 2.42
C HIS A 199 -19.58 9.36 3.90
N LEU A 200 -19.24 10.58 4.32
CA LEU A 200 -19.48 11.05 5.68
C LEU A 200 -20.98 11.17 5.96
N GLY A 201 -21.76 11.58 4.97
CA GLY A 201 -23.23 11.65 5.00
C GLY A 201 -23.89 10.34 5.43
N SER A 202 -23.30 9.20 5.08
CA SER A 202 -23.81 7.87 5.45
C SER A 202 -23.45 7.44 6.88
N ILE A 203 -22.73 8.27 7.64
CA ILE A 203 -22.18 7.93 8.96
C ILE A 203 -22.91 8.71 10.04
N GLN A 204 -23.28 8.00 11.10
CA GLN A 204 -23.83 8.57 12.31
C GLN A 204 -22.67 9.09 13.18
N VAL A 205 -22.63 10.40 13.40
CA VAL A 205 -21.61 11.05 14.23
C VAL A 205 -22.26 11.48 15.53
N GLN A 206 -21.75 10.96 16.65
CA GLN A 206 -22.13 11.38 18.00
C GLN A 206 -20.90 11.91 18.74
N PRO A 207 -20.66 13.23 18.74
CA PRO A 207 -19.42 13.83 19.23
C PRO A 207 -19.08 13.50 20.69
N GLY A 208 -20.09 13.39 21.56
CA GLY A 208 -19.90 13.09 22.99
C GLY A 208 -19.38 11.67 23.28
N ARG A 209 -19.49 10.71 22.35
CA ARG A 209 -19.15 9.30 22.61
C ARG A 209 -17.70 8.92 22.35
N ILE A 210 -16.92 9.75 21.63
CA ILE A 210 -15.50 9.47 21.35
C ILE A 210 -14.66 9.55 22.63
N ALA A 211 -14.91 10.54 23.50
CA ALA A 211 -14.18 10.71 24.76
C ALA A 211 -14.69 9.78 25.88
N GLU A 212 -15.99 9.54 25.96
CA GLU A 212 -16.61 8.78 27.07
C GLU A 212 -16.69 7.26 26.85
N GLY A 213 -16.66 6.79 25.59
CA GLY A 213 -16.95 5.39 25.23
C GLY A 213 -15.75 4.50 24.91
N VAL A 214 -14.55 5.03 24.70
CA VAL A 214 -13.46 4.25 24.08
C VAL A 214 -12.68 3.38 25.08
N SER A 215 -12.56 3.79 26.35
CA SER A 215 -11.74 3.06 27.34
C SER A 215 -12.27 1.66 27.70
N THR A 216 -13.53 1.35 27.38
CA THR A 216 -14.17 0.06 27.71
C THR A 216 -14.59 -0.75 26.48
N THR A 217 -14.51 -0.19 25.27
CA THR A 217 -15.02 -0.86 24.08
C THR A 217 -13.99 -1.85 23.51
N ARG A 218 -14.25 -3.15 23.70
CA ARG A 218 -13.51 -4.25 23.07
C ARG A 218 -14.33 -4.89 21.98
N TRP A 219 -13.70 -5.13 20.84
CA TRP A 219 -14.33 -5.64 19.64
C TRP A 219 -13.89 -7.06 19.41
N ARG A 220 -14.85 -7.94 19.14
CA ARG A 220 -14.54 -9.30 18.69
C ARG A 220 -14.15 -9.26 17.22
N VAL A 221 -12.86 -9.46 16.97
CA VAL A 221 -12.24 -9.46 15.63
C VAL A 221 -12.35 -10.82 14.97
N SER A 222 -12.27 -11.89 15.77
CA SER A 222 -12.48 -13.27 15.34
C SER A 222 -13.02 -14.11 16.49
N GLN A 223 -13.33 -15.39 16.23
CA GLN A 223 -13.73 -16.35 17.27
C GLN A 223 -12.75 -16.41 18.45
N TYR A 224 -11.49 -16.01 18.23
CA TYR A 224 -10.39 -16.17 19.18
C TYR A 224 -9.68 -14.86 19.54
N LEU A 225 -10.05 -13.72 18.92
CA LEU A 225 -9.32 -12.45 19.08
C LEU A 225 -10.26 -11.29 19.37
N HIS A 226 -9.87 -10.47 20.35
CA HIS A 226 -10.54 -9.23 20.72
C HIS A 226 -9.57 -8.07 20.58
N ALA A 227 -9.89 -7.02 19.82
CA ALA A 227 -9.10 -5.78 19.77
C ALA A 227 -9.82 -4.67 20.53
N GLY A 228 -9.07 -3.82 21.23
CA GLY A 228 -9.61 -2.60 21.81
C GLY A 228 -9.76 -1.51 20.75
N ALA A 229 -10.79 -0.69 20.88
CA ALA A 229 -10.92 0.55 20.13
C ALA A 229 -9.71 1.47 20.44
N CYS A 230 -8.91 1.82 19.43
CA CYS A 230 -7.73 2.67 19.62
C CYS A 230 -8.06 4.13 19.34
N VAL A 231 -7.97 5.01 20.34
CA VAL A 231 -8.05 6.46 20.08
C VAL A 231 -6.72 6.94 19.52
N ILE A 232 -6.79 7.70 18.42
CA ILE A 232 -5.71 8.53 17.92
C ILE A 232 -6.07 9.98 18.22
N SER A 233 -5.16 10.69 18.88
CA SER A 233 -5.34 12.07 19.32
C SER A 233 -4.29 12.97 18.70
N ILE A 234 -4.73 14.07 18.09
CA ILE A 234 -3.87 15.13 17.57
C ILE A 234 -4.02 16.33 18.51
N ARG A 235 -2.91 16.81 19.07
CA ARG A 235 -2.87 17.97 19.98
C ARG A 235 -1.63 18.81 19.70
N GLY A 236 -1.82 20.04 19.22
CA GLY A 236 -0.70 20.92 18.88
C GLY A 236 0.21 20.26 17.84
N ARG A 237 1.46 19.91 18.21
CA ARG A 237 2.43 19.18 17.34
C ARG A 237 2.54 17.68 17.63
N ARG A 238 1.71 17.15 18.53
CA ARG A 238 1.79 15.75 18.99
C ARG A 238 0.67 14.92 18.37
N VAL A 239 1.06 13.74 17.90
CA VAL A 239 0.15 12.65 17.52
C VAL A 239 0.33 11.55 18.56
N GLU A 240 -0.72 11.27 19.31
CA GLU A 240 -0.74 10.26 20.37
C GLU A 240 -1.66 9.11 19.97
N SER A 241 -1.34 7.91 20.42
CA SER A 241 -2.12 6.70 20.15
C SER A 241 -2.31 5.89 21.41
N CYS A 242 -3.26 4.96 21.37
CA CYS A 242 -3.30 3.88 22.34
C CYS A 242 -2.03 2.99 22.26
N LYS A 243 -1.85 2.12 23.26
CA LYS A 243 -0.79 1.10 23.25
C LYS A 243 -1.09 -0.02 22.24
N GLU A 244 -0.05 -0.58 21.63
CA GLU A 244 -0.19 -1.65 20.63
C GLU A 244 -0.84 -2.93 21.18
N ASP A 245 -0.63 -3.25 22.46
CA ASP A 245 -1.28 -4.40 23.12
C ASP A 245 -2.80 -4.25 23.25
N LEU A 246 -3.30 -3.00 23.24
CA LEU A 246 -4.74 -2.72 23.18
C LEU A 246 -5.26 -2.87 21.75
N ALA A 247 -4.59 -2.26 20.77
CA ALA A 247 -5.04 -2.23 19.38
C ALA A 247 -4.89 -3.58 18.67
N CYS A 248 -3.80 -4.31 18.97
CA CYS A 248 -3.36 -5.49 18.24
C CYS A 248 -2.96 -6.67 19.16
N PRO A 249 -3.83 -7.11 20.10
CA PRO A 249 -3.49 -8.22 20.98
C PRO A 249 -3.39 -9.52 20.18
N GLY A 250 -2.17 -10.04 20.06
CA GLY A 250 -1.90 -11.32 19.41
C GLY A 250 -1.93 -11.29 17.88
N PHE A 251 -1.85 -10.12 17.25
CA PHE A 251 -1.68 -9.98 15.80
C PHE A 251 -0.79 -8.79 15.42
N ASP A 252 -0.41 -8.71 14.14
CA ASP A 252 0.52 -7.70 13.63
C ASP A 252 -0.06 -6.28 13.69
N CYS A 253 0.75 -5.34 14.16
CA CYS A 253 0.35 -3.95 14.41
C CYS A 253 0.92 -2.97 13.37
N SER A 254 1.42 -3.50 12.25
CA SER A 254 1.94 -2.73 11.11
C SER A 254 0.99 -1.63 10.61
N TYR A 255 -0.32 -1.90 10.58
CA TYR A 255 -1.29 -0.93 10.10
C TYR A 255 -1.46 0.29 11.01
N LEU A 256 -1.49 0.09 12.33
CA LEU A 256 -1.48 1.20 13.28
C LEU A 256 -0.22 2.05 13.09
N ARG A 257 0.95 1.41 12.98
CA ARG A 257 2.23 2.09 12.77
C ARG A 257 2.25 2.87 11.44
N ALA A 258 1.77 2.27 10.34
CA ALA A 258 1.70 2.91 9.03
C ALA A 258 0.75 4.11 9.03
N LEU A 259 -0.38 4.02 9.73
CA LEU A 259 -1.29 5.14 9.91
C LEU A 259 -0.64 6.28 10.70
N LEU A 260 0.03 5.97 11.82
CA LEU A 260 0.70 6.98 12.64
C LEU A 260 1.81 7.70 11.84
N GLN A 261 2.55 6.98 11.00
CA GLN A 261 3.52 7.57 10.09
C GLN A 261 2.84 8.52 9.08
N THR A 262 1.75 8.07 8.45
CA THR A 262 0.97 8.87 7.50
C THR A 262 0.45 10.16 8.14
N VAL A 263 -0.20 10.05 9.31
CA VAL A 263 -0.74 11.19 10.05
C VAL A 263 0.37 12.15 10.47
N ALA A 264 1.53 11.63 10.90
CA ALA A 264 2.68 12.46 11.23
C ALA A 264 3.20 13.25 10.01
N ILE A 265 3.29 12.62 8.83
CA ILE A 265 3.71 13.30 7.59
C ILE A 265 2.70 14.37 7.18
N VAL A 266 1.41 14.01 7.19
CA VAL A 266 0.30 14.93 6.89
C VAL A 266 0.36 16.14 7.80
N HIS A 267 0.44 15.92 9.11
CA HIS A 267 0.47 16.96 10.13
C HIS A 267 1.74 17.82 10.08
N GLU A 268 2.88 17.25 9.68
CA GLU A 268 4.14 18.00 9.53
C GLU A 268 4.10 18.95 8.32
N ILE A 269 3.51 18.53 7.20
CA ILE A 269 3.42 19.36 5.97
C ILE A 269 2.24 20.34 6.03
N ASN A 270 1.09 19.88 6.51
CA ASN A 270 -0.16 20.61 6.59
C ASN A 270 -0.84 20.34 7.95
N PRO A 271 -0.51 21.13 9.00
CA PRO A 271 -0.98 20.87 10.36
C PRO A 271 -2.48 20.61 10.45
N LEU A 272 -2.83 19.43 10.94
CA LEU A 272 -4.21 19.02 11.24
C LEU A 272 -4.71 19.74 12.50
N PRO A 273 -6.02 20.05 12.59
CA PRO A 273 -6.60 20.60 13.81
C PRO A 273 -6.57 19.56 14.95
N ASP A 274 -6.68 20.04 16.19
CA ASP A 274 -6.87 19.17 17.35
C ASP A 274 -8.13 18.31 17.14
N MET A 275 -7.98 17.00 17.21
CA MET A 275 -9.07 16.05 16.98
C MET A 275 -8.80 14.70 17.65
N ASP A 276 -9.87 13.94 17.85
CA ASP A 276 -9.82 12.54 18.28
C ASP A 276 -10.61 11.67 17.30
N PHE A 277 -10.05 10.52 16.94
CA PHE A 277 -10.76 9.53 16.15
C PHE A 277 -10.40 8.10 16.58
N VAL A 278 -11.32 7.17 16.30
CA VAL A 278 -11.19 5.77 16.72
C VAL A 278 -10.73 4.91 15.54
N LEU A 279 -9.70 4.10 15.75
CA LEU A 279 -9.14 3.18 14.76
C LEU A 279 -9.45 1.71 15.11
N ASN A 280 -9.92 0.97 14.10
CA ASN A 280 -9.80 -0.49 14.03
C ASN A 280 -8.44 -0.88 13.43
N ALA A 281 -7.54 -1.42 14.24
CA ALA A 281 -6.25 -1.89 13.72
C ALA A 281 -6.33 -3.28 13.04
N ALA A 282 -7.41 -4.02 13.23
CA ALA A 282 -7.54 -5.39 12.74
C ALA A 282 -7.98 -5.49 11.27
N ASP A 283 -7.60 -6.59 10.62
CA ASP A 283 -8.00 -6.88 9.23
C ASP A 283 -9.48 -7.22 9.09
N ALA A 284 -10.10 -7.78 10.13
CA ALA A 284 -11.48 -8.22 10.07
C ALA A 284 -12.43 -7.02 10.05
N THR A 285 -13.41 -7.08 9.15
CA THR A 285 -14.56 -6.16 9.15
C THR A 285 -15.45 -6.52 10.33
N ILE A 286 -15.36 -5.73 11.40
CA ILE A 286 -16.06 -6.00 12.65
C ILE A 286 -17.55 -5.60 12.50
N SER A 287 -18.41 -6.47 13.01
CA SER A 287 -19.86 -6.50 12.85
C SER A 287 -20.62 -5.31 13.45
N HIS A 288 -20.09 -4.70 14.50
CA HIS A 288 -20.83 -3.66 15.22
C HIS A 288 -19.88 -2.79 16.04
N PHE A 289 -19.62 -1.57 15.56
CA PHE A 289 -18.96 -0.52 16.35
C PHE A 289 -19.96 0.27 17.21
N GLY A 290 -21.22 -0.17 17.27
CA GLY A 290 -22.32 0.65 17.75
C GLY A 290 -22.48 1.89 16.88
N GLU A 291 -22.84 3.02 17.51
CA GLU A 291 -22.97 4.33 16.85
C GLU A 291 -21.65 5.10 16.78
N LEU A 292 -20.52 4.49 17.17
CA LEU A 292 -19.20 5.14 17.11
C LEU A 292 -18.72 5.16 15.64
N PRO A 293 -18.28 6.32 15.12
CA PRO A 293 -17.61 6.37 13.83
C PRO A 293 -16.21 5.79 13.95
N VAL A 294 -15.90 4.78 13.14
CA VAL A 294 -14.63 4.02 13.23
C VAL A 294 -13.86 4.07 11.92
N PHE A 295 -12.60 4.47 11.99
CA PHE A 295 -11.65 4.36 10.89
C PHE A 295 -11.12 2.93 10.80
N THR A 296 -11.09 2.35 9.60
CA THR A 296 -10.70 0.94 9.35
C THR A 296 -10.20 0.80 7.91
N ARG A 297 -9.48 -0.28 7.58
CA ARG A 297 -9.05 -0.56 6.19
C ARG A 297 -10.26 -0.75 5.26
N ALA A 298 -11.25 -1.51 5.76
CA ALA A 298 -12.47 -1.80 5.05
C ALA A 298 -13.66 -1.95 6.00
N GLY A 299 -14.81 -1.49 5.54
CA GLY A 299 -16.14 -1.69 6.10
C GLY A 299 -17.07 -2.36 5.10
N THR A 300 -18.37 -2.31 5.39
CA THR A 300 -19.44 -2.59 4.42
C THR A 300 -20.40 -1.41 4.32
N ARG A 301 -21.34 -1.46 3.37
CA ARG A 301 -22.37 -0.42 3.18
C ARG A 301 -23.24 -0.19 4.44
N TRP A 302 -23.25 -1.13 5.38
CA TRP A 302 -24.07 -1.11 6.59
C TRP A 302 -23.28 -0.81 7.87
N THR A 303 -21.95 -0.67 7.81
CA THR A 303 -21.14 -0.38 8.99
C THR A 303 -20.90 1.12 9.14
N ASN A 304 -20.87 1.60 10.39
CA ASN A 304 -20.57 3.00 10.72
C ASN A 304 -19.05 3.29 10.62
N THR A 305 -18.48 3.05 9.44
CA THR A 305 -17.03 3.02 9.21
C THR A 305 -16.57 4.02 8.15
N LEU A 306 -15.41 4.60 8.41
CA LEU A 306 -14.61 5.38 7.48
C LEU A 306 -13.45 4.53 6.97
N ALA A 307 -13.34 4.40 5.66
CA ALA A 307 -12.28 3.61 5.06
C ALA A 307 -11.00 4.44 4.92
N LEU A 308 -9.89 3.89 5.43
CA LEU A 308 -8.54 4.35 5.19
C LEU A 308 -7.83 3.39 4.21
N PRO A 309 -6.77 3.86 3.53
CA PRO A 309 -5.91 3.00 2.73
C PRO A 309 -5.35 1.83 3.56
N SER A 310 -5.07 0.70 2.91
CA SER A 310 -4.43 -0.48 3.52
C SER A 310 -3.01 -0.18 4.03
N GLU A 311 -2.48 -1.06 4.89
CA GLU A 311 -1.15 -0.92 5.52
C GLU A 311 -0.04 -0.56 4.52
N TRP A 312 0.11 -1.33 3.45
CA TRP A 312 1.16 -1.07 2.46
C TRP A 312 0.98 0.23 1.68
N GLN A 313 -0.26 0.75 1.60
CA GLN A 313 -0.57 2.01 0.94
C GLN A 313 -0.25 3.20 1.85
N LEU A 314 -0.48 3.06 3.15
CA LEU A 314 -0.12 4.05 4.17
C LEU A 314 1.39 4.09 4.40
N HIS A 315 2.06 2.94 4.38
CA HIS A 315 3.50 2.89 4.63
C HIS A 315 4.29 3.46 3.44
N PRO A 316 5.04 4.56 3.59
CA PRO A 316 5.57 5.28 2.42
C PRO A 316 6.51 4.46 1.53
N HIS A 317 7.42 3.68 2.12
CA HIS A 317 8.32 2.83 1.35
C HIS A 317 7.58 1.75 0.55
N GLN A 318 6.65 1.05 1.21
CA GLN A 318 5.88 -0.02 0.58
C GLN A 318 5.00 0.54 -0.53
N CYS A 319 4.34 1.68 -0.29
CA CYS A 319 3.53 2.37 -1.27
C CYS A 319 4.34 2.67 -2.55
N ARG A 320 5.49 3.36 -2.42
CA ARG A 320 6.31 3.74 -3.58
C ARG A 320 6.78 2.51 -4.33
N MET A 321 7.32 1.54 -3.61
CA MET A 321 7.84 0.31 -4.21
C MET A 321 6.77 -0.42 -5.02
N GLN A 322 5.54 -0.55 -4.50
CA GLN A 322 4.48 -1.28 -5.18
C GLN A 322 3.93 -0.51 -6.39
N VAL A 323 3.74 0.81 -6.25
CA VAL A 323 3.28 1.68 -7.33
C VAL A 323 4.28 1.71 -8.49
N GLU A 324 5.56 1.93 -8.19
CA GLU A 324 6.63 1.94 -9.21
C GLU A 324 6.73 0.61 -9.93
N LYS A 325 6.73 -0.51 -9.20
CA LYS A 325 6.79 -1.85 -9.80
C LYS A 325 5.60 -2.10 -10.74
N ALA A 326 4.38 -1.74 -10.31
CA ALA A 326 3.19 -1.95 -11.11
C ALA A 326 3.18 -1.09 -12.38
N PHE A 327 3.59 0.18 -12.26
CA PHE A 327 3.71 1.11 -13.37
C PHE A 327 4.76 0.64 -14.38
N HIS A 328 5.97 0.31 -13.93
CA HIS A 328 7.03 -0.17 -14.83
C HIS A 328 6.68 -1.51 -15.48
N ALA A 329 6.02 -2.41 -14.76
CA ALA A 329 5.51 -3.65 -15.33
C ALA A 329 4.52 -3.38 -16.48
N GLY A 330 3.59 -2.43 -16.29
CA GLY A 330 2.65 -1.99 -17.32
C GLY A 330 3.32 -1.34 -18.52
N ALA A 331 4.24 -0.40 -18.28
CA ALA A 331 4.94 0.35 -19.32
C ALA A 331 5.84 -0.54 -20.18
N ALA A 332 6.32 -1.67 -19.65
CA ALA A 332 7.18 -2.60 -20.37
C ALA A 332 6.46 -3.41 -21.46
N VAL A 333 5.12 -3.48 -21.44
CA VAL A 333 4.33 -4.28 -22.40
C VAL A 333 3.26 -3.41 -23.07
N PRO A 334 3.44 -3.03 -24.35
CA PRO A 334 2.45 -2.29 -25.14
C PRO A 334 1.10 -3.00 -25.17
N TRP A 335 0.01 -2.24 -25.28
CA TRP A 335 -1.36 -2.78 -25.22
C TRP A 335 -1.59 -3.87 -26.28
N GLU A 336 -1.05 -3.68 -27.47
CA GLU A 336 -1.21 -4.56 -28.64
C GLU A 336 -0.53 -5.93 -28.43
N GLU A 337 0.49 -5.99 -27.56
CA GLU A 337 1.21 -7.23 -27.23
C GLU A 337 0.57 -8.00 -26.06
N ARG A 338 -0.37 -7.38 -25.35
CA ARG A 338 -1.03 -8.01 -24.20
C ARG A 338 -2.04 -9.06 -24.65
N ALA A 339 -2.06 -10.18 -23.96
CA ALA A 339 -3.05 -11.23 -24.17
C ALA A 339 -4.47 -10.70 -23.89
N PRO A 340 -5.45 -10.88 -24.79
CA PRO A 340 -6.84 -10.46 -24.61
C PRO A 340 -7.60 -11.41 -23.68
N ARG A 341 -7.01 -11.70 -22.51
CA ARG A 341 -7.51 -12.62 -21.50
C ARG A 341 -7.49 -11.93 -20.14
N LEU A 342 -8.35 -12.40 -19.26
CA LEU A 342 -8.36 -12.02 -17.86
C LEU A 342 -7.35 -12.85 -17.09
N ILE A 343 -6.57 -12.23 -16.20
CA ILE A 343 -5.72 -12.94 -15.24
C ILE A 343 -6.15 -12.73 -13.79
N TRP A 344 -6.12 -13.82 -13.02
CA TRP A 344 -6.20 -13.78 -11.57
C TRP A 344 -5.30 -14.84 -10.94
N ARG A 345 -4.50 -14.38 -9.97
CA ARG A 345 -3.75 -15.22 -9.04
C ARG A 345 -4.04 -14.74 -7.64
N GLY A 346 -4.44 -15.64 -6.76
CA GLY A 346 -4.80 -15.28 -5.40
C GLY A 346 -4.97 -16.47 -4.50
N SER A 347 -4.85 -16.22 -3.19
CA SER A 347 -5.05 -17.26 -2.19
C SER A 347 -6.53 -17.56 -1.97
N ARG A 348 -6.79 -18.51 -1.09
CA ARG A 348 -8.12 -18.85 -0.55
C ARG A 348 -8.52 -17.99 0.65
N SER A 349 -8.11 -16.71 0.67
CA SER A 349 -8.33 -15.82 1.82
C SER A 349 -9.72 -15.17 1.89
N ASN A 350 -10.72 -15.67 1.15
CA ASN A 350 -12.09 -15.17 1.25
C ASN A 350 -12.94 -16.06 2.17
N CYS A 351 -13.90 -15.44 2.84
CA CYS A 351 -14.89 -16.11 3.69
C CYS A 351 -16.30 -15.64 3.33
N ARG A 352 -17.31 -16.48 3.56
CA ARG A 352 -18.72 -16.12 3.31
C ARG A 352 -19.52 -15.99 4.60
N MET A 353 -20.63 -15.26 4.55
CA MET A 353 -21.67 -15.38 5.56
C MET A 353 -22.44 -16.68 5.34
N PRO A 354 -22.73 -17.49 6.38
CA PRO A 354 -23.45 -18.75 6.22
C PRO A 354 -24.80 -18.61 5.49
N ASP A 355 -25.52 -17.51 5.77
CA ASP A 355 -26.86 -17.23 5.26
C ASP A 355 -26.85 -16.36 3.99
N CYS A 356 -25.66 -16.11 3.41
CA CYS A 356 -25.50 -15.37 2.18
C CYS A 356 -25.59 -16.31 0.98
N ASP A 357 -26.51 -15.98 0.07
CA ASP A 357 -26.52 -16.48 -1.29
C ASP A 357 -26.05 -15.35 -2.21
N ILE A 358 -24.81 -15.46 -2.68
CA ILE A 358 -24.19 -14.42 -3.52
C ILE A 358 -24.93 -14.26 -4.86
N ALA A 359 -25.54 -15.31 -5.40
CA ALA A 359 -26.27 -15.22 -6.67
C ALA A 359 -27.59 -14.45 -6.52
N ALA A 360 -28.28 -14.65 -5.39
CA ALA A 360 -29.48 -13.88 -5.06
C ALA A 360 -29.15 -12.43 -4.64
N ALA A 361 -27.96 -12.20 -4.07
CA ALA A 361 -27.55 -10.90 -3.54
C ALA A 361 -27.42 -9.80 -4.61
N ASP A 362 -27.06 -10.15 -5.84
CA ASP A 362 -26.87 -9.17 -6.92
C ASP A 362 -28.17 -8.46 -7.33
N ASP A 363 -29.32 -9.14 -7.22
CA ASP A 363 -30.61 -8.61 -7.64
C ASP A 363 -31.49 -8.16 -6.45
N ASP A 364 -31.04 -8.38 -5.20
CA ASP A 364 -31.79 -8.07 -3.99
C ASP A 364 -30.89 -7.46 -2.89
N ALA A 365 -31.15 -6.19 -2.59
CA ALA A 365 -30.44 -5.44 -1.56
C ALA A 365 -30.52 -6.07 -0.15
N GLN A 366 -31.63 -6.73 0.20
CA GLN A 366 -31.78 -7.44 1.47
C GLN A 366 -30.95 -8.73 1.49
N ALA A 367 -30.82 -9.40 0.35
CA ALA A 367 -29.92 -10.54 0.21
C ALA A 367 -28.45 -10.09 0.28
N MET A 368 -28.07 -8.97 -0.35
CA MET A 368 -26.72 -8.40 -0.23
C MET A 368 -26.40 -7.97 1.20
N GLU A 369 -27.39 -7.48 1.97
CA GLU A 369 -27.19 -7.20 3.39
C GLU A 369 -26.78 -8.45 4.16
N LYS A 370 -27.37 -9.63 3.88
CA LYS A 370 -26.96 -10.89 4.52
C LYS A 370 -25.52 -11.29 4.17
N CYS A 371 -25.00 -10.80 3.05
CA CYS A 371 -23.61 -11.03 2.61
C CYS A 371 -22.61 -10.07 3.25
N GLY A 372 -23.00 -8.82 3.52
CA GLY A 372 -22.11 -7.80 4.09
C GLY A 372 -22.27 -7.55 5.59
N ARG A 373 -23.46 -7.78 6.15
CA ARG A 373 -23.76 -7.51 7.56
C ARG A 373 -23.41 -8.72 8.42
N LEU A 374 -22.34 -8.58 9.18
CA LEU A 374 -22.00 -9.52 10.25
C LEU A 374 -22.84 -9.11 11.49
N ALA A 375 -23.74 -9.96 11.97
CA ALA A 375 -24.48 -9.71 13.21
C ALA A 375 -23.63 -10.07 14.45
N GLU A 376 -23.94 -9.51 15.62
CA GLU A 376 -23.25 -9.86 16.86
C GLU A 376 -23.33 -11.37 17.13
N GLY A 377 -22.21 -11.99 17.47
CA GLY A 377 -22.12 -13.43 17.73
C GLY A 377 -22.12 -14.33 16.48
N ARG A 378 -22.25 -13.78 15.27
CA ARG A 378 -22.11 -14.51 14.00
C ARG A 378 -20.67 -14.43 13.49
N TRP A 379 -20.27 -15.44 12.72
CA TRP A 379 -18.93 -15.55 12.11
C TRP A 379 -19.04 -15.88 10.64
N ARG A 380 -18.07 -15.42 9.86
CA ARG A 380 -17.89 -15.85 8.48
C ARG A 380 -17.38 -17.29 8.46
N GLU A 381 -17.89 -18.07 7.53
CA GLU A 381 -17.41 -19.41 7.21
C GLU A 381 -16.25 -19.29 6.22
N CYS A 382 -15.06 -19.67 6.68
CA CYS A 382 -13.80 -19.57 5.94
C CYS A 382 -13.28 -20.94 5.45
N GLN A 383 -14.04 -22.02 5.67
CA GLN A 383 -13.64 -23.36 5.26
C GLN A 383 -13.77 -23.49 3.73
N TRP A 384 -12.73 -24.04 3.09
CA TRP A 384 -12.69 -24.37 1.67
C TRP A 384 -12.82 -25.88 1.49
N ASN A 385 -13.99 -26.31 1.01
CA ASN A 385 -14.29 -27.70 0.65
C ASN A 385 -15.30 -27.72 -0.51
N PHE A 386 -15.68 -28.91 -0.97
CA PHE A 386 -16.65 -29.09 -2.07
C PHE A 386 -18.00 -28.38 -1.88
N THR A 387 -18.43 -28.11 -0.64
CA THR A 387 -19.74 -27.50 -0.35
C THR A 387 -19.72 -25.98 -0.24
N THR A 388 -18.55 -25.38 0.01
CA THR A 388 -18.43 -23.95 0.32
C THR A 388 -17.79 -23.14 -0.80
N TRP A 389 -16.86 -23.72 -1.56
CA TRP A 389 -15.98 -22.94 -2.45
C TRP A 389 -16.73 -22.22 -3.59
N LEU A 390 -17.76 -22.83 -4.20
CA LEU A 390 -18.59 -22.17 -5.23
C LEU A 390 -19.60 -21.16 -4.67
N LYS A 391 -19.74 -21.09 -3.34
CA LYS A 391 -20.53 -20.05 -2.67
C LYS A 391 -19.71 -18.79 -2.40
N MET A 392 -18.48 -18.76 -2.90
CA MET A 392 -17.51 -17.69 -2.72
C MET A 392 -17.05 -17.18 -4.08
N PRO A 393 -16.92 -15.86 -4.30
CA PRO A 393 -16.57 -15.33 -5.62
C PRO A 393 -15.23 -15.84 -6.17
N ARG A 394 -14.21 -16.04 -5.32
CA ARG A 394 -12.92 -16.62 -5.77
C ARG A 394 -13.04 -18.04 -6.29
N GLY A 395 -13.85 -18.89 -5.64
CA GLY A 395 -14.06 -20.26 -6.10
C GLY A 395 -14.82 -20.30 -7.42
N ARG A 396 -15.85 -19.46 -7.57
CA ARG A 396 -16.55 -19.28 -8.85
C ARG A 396 -15.63 -18.82 -9.96
N LEU A 397 -14.78 -17.82 -9.70
CA LEU A 397 -13.82 -17.31 -10.67
C LEU A 397 -12.88 -18.41 -11.21
N VAL A 398 -12.27 -19.17 -10.28
CA VAL A 398 -11.34 -20.25 -10.63
C VAL A 398 -12.07 -21.36 -11.38
N TRP A 399 -13.29 -21.71 -10.97
CA TRP A 399 -14.10 -22.68 -11.68
C TRP A 399 -14.47 -22.23 -13.10
N MET A 400 -14.82 -20.96 -13.30
CA MET A 400 -15.08 -20.43 -14.64
C MET A 400 -13.84 -20.48 -15.53
N GLY A 401 -12.65 -20.23 -14.98
CA GLY A 401 -11.38 -20.33 -15.70
C GLY A 401 -11.11 -21.73 -16.29
N ARG A 402 -11.67 -22.79 -15.68
CA ARG A 402 -11.57 -24.16 -16.18
C ARG A 402 -12.25 -24.40 -17.52
N PHE A 403 -13.31 -23.63 -17.83
CA PHE A 403 -14.16 -23.83 -19.00
C PHE A 403 -14.10 -22.68 -20.00
N ASN A 404 -13.70 -21.49 -19.55
CA ASN A 404 -13.57 -20.33 -20.40
C ASN A 404 -12.10 -19.99 -20.62
N PRO A 405 -11.52 -20.26 -21.81
CA PRO A 405 -10.12 -19.96 -22.08
C PRO A 405 -9.81 -18.47 -22.01
N ALA A 406 -10.79 -17.56 -22.08
CA ALA A 406 -10.57 -16.13 -21.89
C ALA A 406 -10.30 -15.74 -20.41
N ILE A 407 -10.49 -16.66 -19.46
CA ILE A 407 -10.28 -16.47 -18.02
C ILE A 407 -9.11 -17.35 -17.56
N ASP A 408 -8.00 -16.73 -17.20
CA ASP A 408 -6.84 -17.37 -16.59
C ASP A 408 -6.83 -17.11 -15.08
N ALA A 409 -7.62 -17.88 -14.34
CA ALA A 409 -7.77 -17.74 -12.89
C ALA A 409 -7.34 -19.00 -12.15
N LYS A 410 -6.36 -18.87 -11.24
CA LYS A 410 -5.85 -19.99 -10.44
C LYS A 410 -5.65 -19.60 -8.99
N LEU A 411 -5.91 -20.54 -8.09
CA LEU A 411 -5.55 -20.42 -6.68
C LEU A 411 -4.03 -20.52 -6.52
N VAL A 412 -3.49 -19.75 -5.60
CA VAL A 412 -2.08 -19.84 -5.21
C VAL A 412 -2.02 -20.45 -3.82
N LEU A 413 -1.45 -21.65 -3.73
CA LEU A 413 -1.07 -22.32 -2.48
C LEU A 413 0.44 -22.26 -2.35
N GLY A 414 1.00 -22.17 -1.13
CA GLY A 414 2.47 -22.21 -0.99
C GLY A 414 3.04 -21.48 0.20
N ARG A 415 4.11 -20.70 -0.03
CA ARG A 415 5.10 -20.19 0.96
C ARG A 415 4.53 -19.48 2.21
N PHE A 416 3.25 -19.13 2.21
CA PHE A 416 2.56 -18.46 3.30
C PHE A 416 1.44 -19.31 3.96
N GLU A 417 1.45 -20.63 3.80
CA GLU A 417 0.42 -21.54 4.34
C GLU A 417 0.17 -21.33 5.84
N ASN A 418 1.23 -21.05 6.61
CA ASN A 418 1.16 -20.72 8.03
C ASN A 418 0.36 -19.44 8.32
N ARG A 419 0.35 -18.46 7.39
CA ARG A 419 -0.47 -17.24 7.50
C ARG A 419 -1.94 -17.50 7.16
N PHE A 420 -2.27 -18.66 6.58
CA PHE A 420 -3.62 -18.98 6.13
C PHE A 420 -4.31 -20.08 6.95
N GLN A 421 -3.85 -20.35 8.17
CA GLN A 421 -4.52 -21.23 9.13
C GLN A 421 -5.99 -20.82 9.38
N LYS A 422 -6.30 -19.52 9.25
CA LYS A 422 -7.66 -18.96 9.33
C LYS A 422 -8.62 -19.48 8.25
N PHE A 423 -8.11 -20.02 7.15
CA PHE A 423 -8.93 -20.42 6.00
C PHE A 423 -8.70 -21.91 5.68
N PRO A 424 -9.23 -22.86 6.48
CA PRO A 424 -8.90 -24.27 6.34
C PRO A 424 -9.20 -24.79 4.93
N LEU A 425 -8.29 -25.57 4.36
CA LEU A 425 -8.47 -26.27 3.09
C LEU A 425 -8.61 -27.76 3.37
N ASP A 426 -9.71 -28.35 2.93
CA ASP A 426 -9.91 -29.79 3.01
C ASP A 426 -8.92 -30.53 2.10
N ALA A 427 -8.34 -31.63 2.58
CA ALA A 427 -7.25 -32.34 1.89
C ALA A 427 -7.71 -33.05 0.61
N GLU A 428 -8.91 -33.64 0.61
CA GLU A 428 -9.48 -34.27 -0.59
C GLU A 428 -9.83 -33.20 -1.62
N PHE A 429 -10.37 -32.07 -1.16
CA PHE A 429 -10.64 -30.92 -2.01
C PHE A 429 -9.36 -30.30 -2.59
N GLU A 430 -8.26 -30.21 -1.82
CA GLU A 430 -6.96 -29.78 -2.35
C GLU A 430 -6.47 -30.72 -3.46
N ALA A 431 -6.56 -32.03 -3.25
CA ALA A 431 -6.16 -33.02 -4.25
C ALA A 431 -6.96 -32.84 -5.56
N PHE A 432 -8.26 -32.57 -5.45
CA PHE A 432 -9.12 -32.23 -6.59
C PHE A 432 -8.68 -30.95 -7.31
N LEU A 433 -8.42 -29.87 -6.58
CA LEU A 433 -7.96 -28.61 -7.17
C LEU A 433 -6.64 -28.79 -7.94
N ARG A 434 -5.74 -29.65 -7.44
CA ARG A 434 -4.49 -30.01 -8.12
C ARG A 434 -4.73 -30.85 -9.38
N SER A 435 -5.60 -31.86 -9.32
CA SER A 435 -5.89 -32.73 -10.47
C SER A 435 -6.57 -31.97 -11.62
N GLU A 436 -7.33 -30.92 -11.31
CA GLU A 436 -8.01 -30.08 -12.29
C GLU A 436 -7.18 -28.86 -12.77
N ASP A 437 -5.90 -28.78 -12.39
CA ASP A 437 -5.01 -27.65 -12.74
C ASP A 437 -5.55 -26.27 -12.30
N LEU A 438 -6.24 -26.23 -11.16
CA LEU A 438 -6.84 -25.01 -10.59
C LEU A 438 -5.92 -24.27 -9.62
N ILE A 439 -4.68 -24.75 -9.47
CA ILE A 439 -3.66 -24.19 -8.59
C ILE A 439 -2.43 -23.82 -9.41
N SER A 440 -1.78 -22.71 -9.07
CA SER A 440 -0.47 -22.35 -9.62
C SER A 440 0.44 -21.70 -8.58
N GLU A 441 1.70 -21.53 -8.96
CA GLU A 441 2.61 -20.62 -8.28
C GLU A 441 2.13 -19.15 -8.38
N PRO A 442 2.59 -18.27 -7.47
CA PRO A 442 2.41 -16.83 -7.62
C PRO A 442 3.08 -16.35 -8.91
N VAL A 443 2.48 -15.35 -9.55
CA VAL A 443 3.06 -14.66 -10.72
C VAL A 443 3.51 -13.26 -10.34
N THR A 444 4.49 -12.72 -11.06
CA THR A 444 5.00 -11.37 -10.81
C THR A 444 4.07 -10.28 -11.38
N LEU A 445 4.32 -9.02 -11.02
CA LEU A 445 3.59 -7.89 -11.58
C LEU A 445 3.81 -7.75 -13.09
N GLU A 446 5.02 -8.05 -13.56
CA GLU A 446 5.38 -8.07 -14.98
C GLU A 446 4.62 -9.16 -15.74
N GLU A 447 4.40 -10.32 -15.13
CA GLU A 447 3.55 -11.37 -15.72
C GLU A 447 2.08 -10.96 -15.74
N HIS A 448 1.59 -10.32 -14.67
CA HIS A 448 0.23 -9.76 -14.63
C HIS A 448 0.01 -8.71 -15.74
N ALA A 449 0.99 -7.83 -15.99
CA ALA A 449 0.91 -6.75 -16.98
C ALA A 449 0.81 -7.24 -18.44
N ARG A 450 1.13 -8.52 -18.70
CA ARG A 450 0.98 -9.13 -20.04
C ARG A 450 -0.47 -9.42 -20.43
N PHE A 451 -1.43 -9.18 -19.53
CA PHE A 451 -2.85 -9.44 -19.76
C PHE A 451 -3.62 -8.14 -19.88
N LYS A 452 -4.53 -8.06 -20.85
CA LYS A 452 -5.38 -6.88 -21.04
C LYS A 452 -6.35 -6.67 -19.88
N TYR A 453 -6.78 -7.74 -19.18
CA TYR A 453 -7.80 -7.65 -18.14
C TYR A 453 -7.31 -8.26 -16.82
N ALA A 454 -7.61 -7.58 -15.71
CA ALA A 454 -7.31 -8.05 -14.36
C ALA A 454 -8.56 -7.90 -13.49
N ILE A 455 -8.88 -8.88 -12.63
CA ILE A 455 -10.05 -8.82 -11.74
C ILE A 455 -9.66 -8.69 -10.28
N ALA A 456 -10.43 -7.91 -9.54
CA ALA A 456 -10.23 -7.64 -8.13
C ALA A 456 -11.27 -8.33 -7.25
N VAL A 457 -11.16 -9.65 -7.08
CA VAL A 457 -12.04 -10.41 -6.18
C VAL A 457 -11.58 -10.27 -4.73
N GLU A 458 -12.51 -9.96 -3.83
CA GLU A 458 -12.29 -9.74 -2.40
C GLU A 458 -11.69 -10.95 -1.67
N GLY A 459 -11.09 -10.70 -0.52
CA GLY A 459 -10.72 -11.74 0.44
C GLY A 459 -11.72 -11.79 1.59
N ASP A 460 -11.21 -11.80 2.81
CA ASP A 460 -11.99 -11.63 4.05
C ASP A 460 -12.49 -10.18 4.22
N SER A 461 -11.96 -9.28 3.40
CA SER A 461 -12.18 -7.83 3.34
C SER A 461 -12.09 -7.39 1.86
N ALA A 462 -12.42 -6.11 1.62
CA ALA A 462 -12.28 -5.44 0.33
C ALA A 462 -10.92 -5.73 -0.37
N PRO A 463 -10.89 -5.81 -1.70
CA PRO A 463 -9.69 -6.12 -2.48
C PRO A 463 -8.77 -4.90 -2.64
N ASP A 464 -7.68 -4.84 -1.87
CA ASP A 464 -6.65 -3.80 -1.99
C ASP A 464 -5.84 -3.86 -3.31
N ARG A 465 -5.87 -5.00 -4.01
CA ARG A 465 -5.16 -5.23 -5.28
C ARG A 465 -5.57 -4.30 -6.42
N VAL A 466 -6.76 -3.70 -6.36
CA VAL A 466 -7.22 -2.75 -7.39
C VAL A 466 -6.19 -1.64 -7.61
N PHE A 467 -5.52 -1.22 -6.53
CA PHE A 467 -4.60 -0.09 -6.54
C PHE A 467 -3.43 -0.34 -7.49
N TRP A 468 -2.70 -1.44 -7.32
CA TRP A 468 -1.60 -1.77 -8.21
C TRP A 468 -2.10 -2.21 -9.59
N GLN A 469 -3.28 -2.85 -9.69
CA GLN A 469 -3.84 -3.28 -10.97
C GLN A 469 -4.10 -2.10 -11.91
N LEU A 470 -4.61 -0.97 -11.42
CA LEU A 470 -4.83 0.23 -12.24
C LEU A 470 -3.51 0.81 -12.78
N PHE A 471 -2.41 0.75 -12.02
CA PHE A 471 -1.09 1.21 -12.48
C PHE A 471 -0.49 0.33 -13.59
N THR A 472 -0.94 -0.91 -13.76
CA THR A 472 -0.44 -1.77 -14.85
C THR A 472 -0.95 -1.35 -16.24
N GLY A 473 -1.96 -0.49 -16.32
CA GLY A 473 -2.61 -0.12 -17.59
C GLY A 473 -3.45 -1.25 -18.20
N SER A 474 -3.86 -2.25 -17.41
CA SER A 474 -4.87 -3.24 -17.79
C SER A 474 -6.27 -2.73 -17.43
N VAL A 475 -7.30 -3.23 -18.11
CA VAL A 475 -8.68 -3.00 -17.66
C VAL A 475 -8.90 -3.75 -16.36
N VAL A 476 -9.22 -3.01 -15.31
CA VAL A 476 -9.57 -3.60 -14.02
C VAL A 476 -11.07 -3.90 -14.01
N ILE A 477 -11.40 -5.13 -13.61
CA ILE A 477 -12.76 -5.63 -13.45
C ILE A 477 -13.03 -5.73 -11.94
N ILE A 478 -14.11 -5.11 -11.47
CA ILE A 478 -14.43 -5.02 -10.04
C ILE A 478 -15.83 -5.60 -9.80
N PRO A 479 -15.96 -6.66 -8.97
CA PRO A 479 -17.27 -7.17 -8.56
C PRO A 479 -18.02 -6.16 -7.68
N ASP A 480 -19.33 -6.01 -7.90
CA ASP A 480 -20.20 -5.12 -7.13
C ASP A 480 -20.57 -5.72 -5.75
N GLY A 481 -19.56 -5.82 -4.88
CA GLY A 481 -19.69 -6.42 -3.56
C GLY A 481 -20.17 -5.46 -2.46
N PRO A 482 -20.39 -5.99 -1.25
CA PRO A 482 -20.89 -5.22 -0.11
C PRO A 482 -19.85 -4.28 0.53
N TRP A 483 -18.62 -4.28 0.03
CA TRP A 483 -17.45 -3.71 0.68
C TRP A 483 -17.36 -2.19 0.52
N LYS A 484 -16.84 -1.53 1.55
CA LYS A 484 -16.51 -0.11 1.58
C LYS A 484 -15.03 0.05 1.93
N ASP A 485 -14.21 0.45 0.98
CA ASP A 485 -12.77 0.74 1.13
C ASP A 485 -12.45 2.15 0.61
N MET A 486 -11.17 2.56 0.66
CA MET A 486 -10.76 3.88 0.14
C MET A 486 -11.15 4.07 -1.33
N LEU A 487 -11.06 3.04 -2.18
CA LEU A 487 -11.42 3.14 -3.59
C LEU A 487 -12.90 3.51 -3.74
N SER A 488 -13.78 2.87 -2.96
CA SER A 488 -15.20 3.22 -2.91
C SER A 488 -15.44 4.66 -2.45
N VAL A 489 -14.55 5.20 -1.59
CA VAL A 489 -14.56 6.61 -1.16
C VAL A 489 -14.13 7.55 -2.27
N LEU A 490 -13.12 7.20 -3.05
CA LEU A 490 -12.64 8.02 -4.16
C LEU A 490 -13.60 8.05 -5.37
N GLY A 491 -14.49 7.05 -5.47
CA GLY A 491 -15.53 7.01 -6.50
C GLY A 491 -15.01 6.96 -7.93
N PRO A 492 -14.23 5.94 -8.34
CA PRO A 492 -14.00 5.69 -9.75
C PRO A 492 -15.34 5.36 -10.42
N GLU A 493 -15.54 5.86 -11.63
CA GLU A 493 -16.77 5.67 -12.40
C GLU A 493 -16.74 4.35 -13.20
N PRO A 494 -17.82 3.53 -13.15
CA PRO A 494 -17.96 2.33 -13.95
C PRO A 494 -17.97 2.62 -15.45
N PHE A 495 -17.36 1.75 -16.26
CA PHE A 495 -17.14 1.89 -17.71
C PHE A 495 -16.35 3.13 -18.14
N VAL A 496 -15.84 3.93 -17.20
CA VAL A 496 -14.85 4.98 -17.44
C VAL A 496 -13.49 4.52 -16.92
N HIS A 497 -13.40 4.12 -15.66
CA HIS A 497 -12.13 3.77 -15.01
C HIS A 497 -11.94 2.26 -14.81
N PHE A 498 -13.03 1.49 -14.80
CA PHE A 498 -13.04 0.04 -14.58
C PHE A 498 -14.31 -0.58 -15.17
N VAL A 499 -14.37 -1.91 -15.29
CA VAL A 499 -15.59 -2.63 -15.71
C VAL A 499 -16.25 -3.29 -14.49
N PRO A 500 -17.50 -2.94 -14.14
CA PRO A 500 -18.24 -3.63 -13.08
C PRO A 500 -18.73 -5.00 -13.57
N VAL A 501 -18.75 -5.97 -12.65
CA VAL A 501 -19.41 -7.28 -12.81
C VAL A 501 -20.28 -7.56 -11.59
N ARG A 502 -21.23 -8.47 -11.74
CA ARG A 502 -22.01 -9.02 -10.63
C ARG A 502 -21.10 -9.59 -9.55
N TYR A 503 -21.50 -9.48 -8.29
CA TYR A 503 -20.80 -10.03 -7.14
C TYR A 503 -20.64 -11.56 -7.25
N ASP A 504 -21.62 -12.25 -7.80
CA ASP A 504 -21.59 -13.69 -8.06
C ASP A 504 -20.79 -14.09 -9.32
N LEU A 505 -20.32 -13.08 -10.06
CA LEU A 505 -19.55 -13.16 -11.31
C LEU A 505 -20.29 -13.80 -12.50
N GLY A 506 -21.61 -13.93 -12.44
CA GLY A 506 -22.42 -14.59 -13.47
C GLY A 506 -22.34 -13.93 -14.85
N ASP A 507 -22.12 -12.62 -14.91
CA ASP A 507 -21.99 -11.84 -16.14
C ASP A 507 -20.54 -11.67 -16.62
N LEU A 508 -19.56 -12.20 -15.88
CA LEU A 508 -18.13 -12.04 -16.20
C LEU A 508 -17.76 -12.54 -17.62
N PRO A 509 -18.22 -13.73 -18.09
CA PRO A 509 -17.93 -14.18 -19.44
C PRO A 509 -18.41 -13.20 -20.53
N GLU A 510 -19.58 -12.60 -20.34
CA GLU A 510 -20.16 -11.64 -21.28
C GLU A 510 -19.35 -10.33 -21.28
N LYS A 511 -18.93 -9.83 -20.10
CA LYS A 511 -18.08 -8.64 -20.00
C LYS A 511 -16.73 -8.83 -20.67
N ILE A 512 -16.11 -10.01 -20.55
CA ILE A 512 -14.84 -10.31 -21.22
C ILE A 512 -15.04 -10.38 -22.73
N ALA A 513 -16.10 -11.04 -23.20
CA ALA A 513 -16.40 -11.10 -24.63
C ALA A 513 -16.63 -9.70 -25.21
N TRP A 514 -17.34 -8.83 -24.48
CA TRP A 514 -17.52 -7.43 -24.86
C TRP A 514 -16.19 -6.67 -24.93
N LEU A 515 -15.31 -6.83 -23.93
CA LEU A 515 -13.97 -6.21 -23.94
C LEU A 515 -13.14 -6.64 -25.15
N GLN A 516 -13.16 -7.94 -25.49
CA GLN A 516 -12.45 -8.48 -26.66
C GLN A 516 -13.00 -7.96 -28.00
N GLN A 517 -14.32 -7.72 -28.08
CA GLN A 517 -14.97 -7.20 -29.28
C GLN A 517 -14.82 -5.67 -29.43
N ASN A 518 -14.51 -4.97 -28.34
CA ASN A 518 -14.41 -3.51 -28.29
C ASN A 518 -13.03 -3.08 -27.75
N ASP A 519 -11.95 -3.56 -28.39
CA ASP A 519 -10.59 -3.39 -27.89
C ASP A 519 -10.18 -1.91 -27.72
N ASP A 520 -10.63 -1.02 -28.62
CA ASP A 520 -10.39 0.42 -28.51
C ASP A 520 -11.06 1.02 -27.26
N GLN A 521 -12.28 0.58 -26.94
CA GLN A 521 -12.98 1.01 -25.73
C GLN A 521 -12.32 0.42 -24.48
N ALA A 522 -11.87 -0.83 -24.54
CA ALA A 522 -11.10 -1.45 -23.47
C ALA A 522 -9.81 -0.67 -23.18
N LEU A 523 -9.07 -0.25 -24.21
CA LEU A 523 -7.88 0.60 -24.06
C LEU A 523 -8.21 1.96 -23.45
N GLN A 524 -9.32 2.59 -23.85
CA GLN A 524 -9.77 3.85 -23.26
C GLN A 524 -10.06 3.70 -21.76
N ILE A 525 -10.77 2.64 -21.36
CA ILE A 525 -11.07 2.34 -19.95
C ILE A 525 -9.78 2.11 -19.17
N ALA A 526 -8.85 1.32 -19.72
CA ALA A 526 -7.56 1.05 -19.08
C ALA A 526 -6.73 2.32 -18.86
N ARG A 527 -6.65 3.20 -19.89
CA ARG A 527 -5.93 4.48 -19.79
C ARG A 527 -6.57 5.42 -18.77
N ALA A 528 -7.91 5.51 -18.77
CA ALA A 528 -8.62 6.33 -17.80
C ALA A 528 -8.48 5.79 -16.36
N GLY A 529 -8.53 4.48 -16.17
CA GLY A 529 -8.26 3.83 -14.89
C GLY A 529 -6.85 4.09 -14.38
N MET A 530 -5.85 3.99 -15.25
CA MET A 530 -4.46 4.32 -14.92
C MET A 530 -4.32 5.82 -14.56
N ALA A 531 -4.93 6.72 -15.33
CA ALA A 531 -4.91 8.16 -15.02
C ALA A 531 -5.57 8.48 -13.67
N PHE A 532 -6.66 7.80 -13.32
CA PHE A 532 -7.26 7.89 -11.99
C PHE A 532 -6.28 7.43 -10.89
N ALA A 533 -5.55 6.34 -11.12
CA ALA A 533 -4.53 5.87 -10.17
C ALA A 533 -3.39 6.87 -9.99
N HIS A 534 -2.86 7.45 -11.06
CA HIS A 534 -1.85 8.51 -10.95
C HIS A 534 -2.34 9.75 -10.19
N ARG A 535 -3.63 10.08 -10.31
CA ARG A 535 -4.22 11.23 -9.62
C ARG A 535 -4.46 10.99 -8.13
N TYR A 536 -4.93 9.80 -7.75
CA TYR A 536 -5.46 9.56 -6.41
C TYR A 536 -4.77 8.45 -5.61
N LEU A 537 -4.08 7.52 -6.27
CA LEU A 537 -3.55 6.28 -5.66
C LEU A 537 -2.02 6.26 -5.56
N THR A 538 -1.35 7.36 -5.91
CA THR A 538 0.07 7.58 -5.60
C THR A 538 0.25 7.84 -4.11
N CYS A 539 1.47 7.71 -3.57
CA CYS A 539 1.69 7.93 -2.14
C CYS A 539 1.31 9.35 -1.69
N ASP A 540 1.54 10.35 -2.54
CA ASP A 540 1.08 11.72 -2.30
C ASP A 540 -0.44 11.85 -2.38
N GLY A 541 -1.09 11.15 -3.33
CA GLY A 541 -2.55 11.05 -3.39
C GLY A 541 -3.15 10.39 -2.14
N ILE A 542 -2.48 9.38 -1.58
CA ILE A 542 -2.85 8.76 -0.30
C ILE A 542 -2.76 9.77 0.85
N LEU A 543 -1.66 10.52 0.94
CA LEU A 543 -1.51 11.56 1.98
C LEU A 543 -2.59 12.63 1.84
N TYR A 544 -2.85 13.09 0.61
CA TYR A 544 -3.88 14.09 0.33
C TYR A 544 -5.26 13.58 0.73
N PHE A 545 -5.62 12.34 0.34
CA PHE A 545 -6.88 11.72 0.74
C PHE A 545 -7.04 11.67 2.26
N VAL A 546 -6.02 11.22 2.99
CA VAL A 546 -6.06 11.13 4.45
C VAL A 546 -6.20 12.52 5.10
N ASP A 547 -5.47 13.53 4.61
CA ASP A 547 -5.61 14.92 5.07
C ASP A 547 -7.05 15.44 4.89
N ARG A 548 -7.61 15.30 3.68
CA ARG A 548 -8.97 15.75 3.37
C ARG A 548 -10.02 15.02 4.19
N LEU A 549 -9.89 13.69 4.34
CA LEU A 549 -10.82 12.86 5.10
C LEU A 549 -10.85 13.25 6.58
N LEU A 550 -9.68 13.44 7.21
CA LEU A 550 -9.58 13.81 8.63
C LEU A 550 -10.15 15.20 8.89
N ARG A 551 -9.87 16.18 8.02
CA ARG A 551 -10.44 17.54 8.14
C ARG A 551 -11.96 17.54 7.98
N ALA A 552 -12.47 16.82 6.98
CA ALA A 552 -13.90 16.71 6.75
C ALA A 552 -14.62 16.00 7.91
N PHE A 553 -13.99 14.94 8.46
CA PHE A 553 -14.48 14.27 9.65
C PHE A 553 -14.55 15.22 10.85
N GLU A 554 -13.50 16.01 11.10
CA GLU A 554 -13.47 16.94 12.23
C GLU A 554 -14.47 18.09 12.11
N LEU A 555 -14.71 18.60 10.89
CA LEU A 555 -15.78 19.58 10.68
C LEU A 555 -17.16 19.00 11.01
N ARG A 556 -17.37 17.72 10.67
CA ARG A 556 -18.62 17.01 10.96
C ARG A 556 -18.80 16.71 12.45
N THR A 557 -17.74 16.32 13.17
CA THR A 557 -17.79 16.07 14.62
C THR A 557 -18.02 17.36 15.41
N ARG A 558 -17.53 18.51 14.94
CA ARG A 558 -17.79 19.82 15.57
C ARG A 558 -19.17 20.41 15.24
N GLY A 559 -19.94 19.79 14.35
CA GLY A 559 -21.22 20.36 13.87
C GLY A 559 -21.07 21.60 12.99
N LEU A 560 -19.89 21.81 12.38
CA LEU A 560 -19.57 22.96 11.52
C LEU A 560 -19.73 22.65 10.01
N GLY A 561 -20.24 21.46 9.67
CA GLY A 561 -20.41 20.99 8.29
C GLY A 561 -21.84 20.51 8.00
N ALA A 562 -22.83 21.39 8.23
CA ALA A 562 -24.21 21.20 7.77
C ALA A 562 -24.60 22.33 6.82
#